data_AF-A0A7X8ZG30-F1
#
_entry.id   AF-A0A7X8ZG30-F1
#
_cell.length_a   1.000
_cell.length_b   1.000
_cell.length_c   1.000
_cell.angle_alpha   90.00
_cell.angle_beta   90.00
_cell.angle_gamma   90.00
#
_symmetry.space_group_name_H-M   'P 1'
#
loop_
_entity.id
_entity.type
_entity.pdbx_description
1 polymer ?
#
loop_
_entity_poly.entity_id
_entity_poly.type
_entity_poly.pdbx_seq_one_letter_code
_entity_poly.pdbx_strand_id
1 'polypeptide(L)'
;MDFGDFSSNSLVQDAVIRNYEIIGEASKALSQEFRSANPDIDWSGMAGFRDVLIHQYFGIDLMNVWNVTQKYADTILSKLTALPAYKSAKSQLCSEENT
;
A
#
# COMPACT_ATOMS: atom_id res chain seq x y z
N MET A 1 17.38 -8.26 -2.63
CA MET A 1 17.35 -7.09 -3.53
C MET A 1 17.73 -5.89 -2.69
N ASP A 2 18.77 -5.18 -3.09
CA ASP A 2 19.09 -3.86 -2.53
C ASP A 2 18.56 -2.74 -3.44
N PHE A 3 18.89 -1.48 -3.14
CA PHE A 3 18.44 -0.35 -3.96
C PHE A 3 19.05 -0.36 -5.38
N GLY A 4 20.28 -0.85 -5.55
CA GLY A 4 20.92 -0.94 -6.87
C GLY A 4 20.22 -1.95 -7.76
N ASP A 5 19.89 -3.12 -7.21
CA ASP A 5 19.09 -4.15 -7.89
C ASP A 5 17.69 -3.62 -8.24
N PHE A 6 17.04 -2.88 -7.33
CA PHE A 6 15.70 -2.32 -7.56
C PHE A 6 15.72 -1.24 -8.65
N SER A 7 16.63 -0.27 -8.54
CA SER A 7 16.72 0.88 -9.47
C SER A 7 17.15 0.50 -10.89
N SER A 8 17.75 -0.68 -11.07
CA SER A 8 18.09 -1.23 -12.39
C SER A 8 17.03 -2.17 -12.98
N ASN A 9 15.97 -2.52 -12.25
CA ASN A 9 14.94 -3.46 -12.69
C ASN A 9 13.59 -2.78 -12.90
N SER A 10 13.33 -2.33 -14.13
CA SER A 10 12.09 -1.62 -14.48
C SER A 10 10.82 -2.45 -14.26
N LEU A 11 10.86 -3.76 -14.52
CA LEU A 11 9.71 -4.64 -14.29
C LEU A 11 9.29 -4.64 -12.81
N VAL A 12 10.28 -4.70 -11.91
CA VAL A 12 10.01 -4.66 -10.46
C VAL A 12 9.54 -3.28 -10.04
N GLN A 13 10.12 -2.21 -10.58
CA GLN A 13 9.66 -0.84 -10.32
C GLN A 13 8.20 -0.67 -10.71
N ASP A 14 7.84 -1.05 -11.94
CA ASP A 14 6.47 -0.94 -12.46
C ASP A 14 5.49 -1.75 -11.60
N ALA A 15 5.85 -2.97 -11.22
CA ALA A 15 5.03 -3.81 -10.35
C ALA A 15 4.83 -3.18 -8.96
N VAL A 16 5.89 -2.66 -8.35
CA VAL A 16 5.82 -2.00 -7.02
C VAL A 16 4.99 -0.73 -7.09
N ILE A 17 5.23 0.13 -8.07
CA ILE A 17 4.49 1.38 -8.28
C ILE A 17 3.00 1.07 -8.48
N ARG A 18 2.68 0.11 -9.35
CA ARG A 18 1.29 -0.29 -9.61
C ARG A 18 0.59 -0.81 -8.36
N ASN A 19 1.28 -1.60 -7.53
CA ASN A 19 0.73 -2.08 -6.27
C ASN A 19 0.42 -0.92 -5.31
N TYR A 20 1.29 0.09 -5.23
CA TYR A 20 1.04 1.26 -4.40
C TYR A 20 -0.11 2.13 -4.90
N GLU A 21 -0.29 2.26 -6.21
CA GLU A 21 -1.48 2.93 -6.77
C GLU A 21 -2.76 2.22 -6.34
N ILE A 22 -2.80 0.89 -6.42
CA ILE A 22 -3.96 0.09 -6.02
C ILE A 22 -4.25 0.25 -4.53
N ILE A 23 -3.22 0.18 -3.68
CA ILE A 23 -3.34 0.34 -2.23
C ILE A 23 -3.88 1.74 -1.88
N GLY A 24 -3.35 2.79 -2.52
CA GLY A 24 -3.80 4.16 -2.28
C GLY A 24 -5.24 4.41 -2.72
N GLU A 25 -5.64 3.84 -3.87
CA GLU A 25 -7.04 3.91 -4.34
C GLU A 25 -7.99 3.16 -3.41
N ALA A 26 -7.62 1.94 -3.00
CA ALA A 26 -8.41 1.16 -2.04
C ALA A 26 -8.56 1.89 -0.70
N SER A 27 -7.51 2.58 -0.25
CA SER A 27 -7.54 3.39 0.98
C SER A 27 -8.51 4.56 0.87
N LYS A 28 -8.63 5.20 -0.30
CA LYS A 28 -9.62 6.27 -0.55
C LYS A 28 -11.05 5.76 -0.58
N ALA A 29 -11.26 4.53 -1.06
CA ALA A 29 -12.58 3.91 -1.14
C ALA A 29 -13.16 3.54 0.23
N LEU A 30 -12.33 3.45 1.28
CA LEU A 30 -12.80 3.21 2.64
C LEU A 30 -13.63 4.39 3.17
N SER A 31 -14.72 4.06 3.85
CA SER A 31 -15.62 5.07 4.43
C SER A 31 -14.89 6.00 5.40
N GLN A 32 -15.38 7.24 5.52
CA GLN A 32 -14.78 8.21 6.42
C GLN A 32 -14.87 7.74 7.88
N GLU A 33 -15.97 7.08 8.24
CA GLU A 33 -16.20 6.51 9.57
C GLU A 33 -15.16 5.44 9.89
N PHE A 34 -14.89 4.53 8.95
CA PHE A 34 -13.89 3.48 9.14
C PHE A 34 -12.49 4.06 9.32
N ARG A 35 -12.11 5.03 8.48
CA ARG A 35 -10.81 5.69 8.59
C ARG A 35 -10.67 6.46 9.90
N SER A 36 -11.72 7.16 10.33
CA SER A 36 -11.74 7.93 11.58
C SER A 36 -11.73 7.04 12.82
N ALA A 37 -12.29 5.84 12.75
CA ALA A 37 -12.24 4.84 13.82
C ALA A 37 -10.85 4.17 13.96
N ASN A 38 -9.99 4.29 12.95
CA ASN A 38 -8.66 3.69 12.92
C ASN A 38 -7.57 4.75 12.61
N PRO A 39 -7.43 5.81 13.45
CA PRO A 39 -6.58 6.96 13.14
C PRO A 39 -5.09 6.65 13.20
N ASP A 40 -4.70 5.55 13.84
CA ASP A 40 -3.29 5.12 13.92
C ASP A 40 -2.74 4.65 12.57
N ILE A 41 -3.60 4.38 11.58
CA ILE A 41 -3.21 4.01 10.22
C ILE A 41 -3.23 5.28 9.37
N ASP A 42 -2.13 5.55 8.66
CA ASP A 42 -1.98 6.72 7.82
C ASP A 42 -2.70 6.55 6.46
N TRP A 43 -4.03 6.61 6.49
CA TRP A 43 -4.88 6.51 5.29
C TRP A 43 -4.59 7.63 4.29
N SER A 44 -4.37 8.83 4.80
CA SER A 44 -4.00 10.01 4.00
C SER A 44 -2.66 9.84 3.30
N GLY A 45 -1.66 9.27 3.98
CA GLY A 45 -0.35 8.99 3.41
C GLY A 45 -0.43 7.99 2.26
N MET A 46 -1.19 6.90 2.42
CA MET A 46 -1.40 5.93 1.33
C MET A 46 -2.10 6.57 0.12
N ALA A 47 -3.16 7.35 0.37
CA ALA A 47 -3.90 8.07 -0.66
C ALA A 47 -3.03 9.11 -1.39
N GLY A 48 -2.25 9.90 -0.64
CA GLY A 48 -1.36 10.93 -1.16
C GLY A 48 -0.17 10.35 -1.92
N PHE A 49 0.38 9.22 -1.47
CA PHE A 49 1.48 8.55 -2.18
C PHE A 49 1.05 8.09 -3.58
N ARG A 50 -0.15 7.51 -3.69
CA ARG A 50 -0.76 7.20 -4.99
C ARG A 50 -0.90 8.45 -5.87
N ASP A 51 -1.34 9.57 -5.32
CA ASP A 51 -1.48 10.82 -6.09
C ASP A 51 -0.14 11.34 -6.61
N VAL A 52 0.94 11.19 -5.83
CA VAL A 52 2.30 11.51 -6.30
C VAL A 52 2.71 10.58 -7.46
N LEU A 53 2.53 9.27 -7.30
CA LEU A 53 2.96 8.29 -8.31
C LEU A 53 2.28 8.50 -9.67
N ILE A 54 0.97 8.76 -9.68
CA ILE A 54 0.22 8.93 -10.94
C ILE A 54 0.40 10.30 -11.60
N HIS A 55 0.80 11.34 -10.84
CA HIS A 55 0.98 12.69 -11.37
C HIS A 55 2.43 13.02 -11.73
N GLN A 56 3.40 12.38 -11.08
CA GLN A 56 4.84 12.59 -11.29
C GLN A 56 5.50 11.42 -12.05
N TYR A 57 4.73 10.67 -12.86
CA TYR A 57 5.19 9.45 -13.52
C TYR A 57 6.42 9.62 -14.43
N PHE A 58 6.68 10.83 -14.95
CA PHE A 58 7.90 11.15 -15.72
C PHE A 58 9.15 11.36 -14.86
N GLY A 59 9.02 11.48 -13.53
CA GLY A 59 10.10 11.85 -12.63
C GLY A 59 9.95 11.24 -11.23
N ILE A 60 9.52 9.97 -11.17
CA ILE A 60 9.38 9.25 -9.91
C ILE A 60 10.77 9.12 -9.25
N ASP A 61 10.87 9.62 -8.03
CA ASP A 61 12.04 9.38 -7.17
C ASP A 61 12.02 7.92 -6.68
N LEU A 62 12.78 7.06 -7.37
CA LEU A 62 12.90 5.64 -7.03
C LEU A 62 13.47 5.41 -5.63
N MET A 63 14.29 6.32 -5.11
CA MET A 63 14.82 6.21 -3.75
C MET A 63 13.72 6.47 -2.73
N ASN A 64 12.79 7.39 -3.01
CA ASN A 64 11.61 7.59 -2.18
C ASN A 64 10.69 6.34 -2.21
N VAL A 65 10.38 5.80 -3.38
CA VAL A 65 9.58 4.56 -3.52
C VAL A 65 10.22 3.39 -2.75
N TRP A 66 11.54 3.24 -2.87
CA TRP A 66 12.29 2.25 -2.13
C TRP A 66 12.16 2.43 -0.62
N ASN A 67 12.35 3.66 -0.12
CA ASN A 67 12.22 3.95 1.32
C ASN A 67 10.81 3.67 1.85
N VAL A 68 9.76 3.99 1.08
CA VAL A 68 8.37 3.65 1.44
C VAL A 68 8.21 2.14 1.60
N THR A 69 8.76 1.39 0.65
CA THR A 69 8.78 -0.08 0.68
C THR A 69 9.47 -0.62 1.92
N GLN A 70 10.65 -0.09 2.26
CA GLN A 70 11.46 -0.65 3.34
C GLN A 70 11.02 -0.24 4.75
N LYS A 71 10.35 0.91 4.92
CA LYS A 71 10.09 1.49 6.25
C LYS A 71 8.61 1.57 6.61
N TYR A 72 7.76 1.86 5.63
CA TYR A 72 6.37 2.19 5.88
C TYR A 72 5.43 1.02 5.62
N ALA A 73 5.76 0.16 4.65
CA ALA A 73 4.95 -1.01 4.30
C ALA A 73 4.74 -1.94 5.50
N ASP A 74 5.81 -2.32 6.20
CA ASP A 74 5.73 -3.23 7.36
C ASP A 74 4.92 -2.65 8.52
N THR A 75 5.05 -1.35 8.76
CA THR A 75 4.30 -0.65 9.80
C THR A 75 2.80 -0.67 9.49
N ILE A 76 2.42 -0.32 8.27
CA ILE A 76 1.03 -0.31 7.83
C ILE A 76 0.46 -1.73 7.85
N LEU A 77 1.19 -2.71 7.33
CA LEU A 77 0.77 -4.10 7.30
C LEU A 77 0.53 -4.65 8.71
N SER A 78 1.42 -4.34 9.64
CA SER A 78 1.26 -4.74 11.05
C SER A 78 -0.01 -4.16 11.68
N LYS A 79 -0.32 -2.89 11.39
CA LYS A 79 -1.54 -2.24 11.89
C LYS A 79 -2.80 -2.80 11.23
N LEU A 80 -2.79 -2.99 9.91
CA LEU A 80 -3.92 -3.55 9.16
C LEU A 80 -4.25 -4.96 9.64
N THR A 81 -3.25 -5.82 9.79
CA THR A 81 -3.45 -7.23 10.20
C THR A 81 -3.96 -7.37 11.64
N ALA A 82 -3.73 -6.37 12.49
CA ALA A 82 -4.26 -6.32 13.84
C ALA A 82 -5.77 -6.02 13.87
N LEU A 83 -6.32 -5.35 12.84
CA LEU A 83 -7.72 -4.93 12.80
C LEU A 83 -8.68 -6.13 12.85
N PRO A 84 -9.75 -6.08 13.68
CA PRO A 84 -10.79 -7.09 13.66
C PRO A 84 -11.41 -7.27 12.27
N ALA A 85 -11.68 -6.16 11.57
CA ALA A 85 -12.24 -6.17 10.21
C ALA A 85 -11.35 -6.92 9.21
N TYR A 86 -10.02 -6.76 9.30
CA TYR A 86 -9.08 -7.51 8.47
C TYR A 86 -9.16 -9.01 8.74
N LYS A 87 -9.17 -9.41 10.02
CA LYS A 87 -9.25 -10.82 10.42
C LYS A 87 -10.55 -11.46 9.92
N SER A 88 -11.67 -10.75 10.04
CA SER A 88 -12.97 -11.18 9.52
C SER A 88 -12.96 -11.33 8.00
N ALA A 89 -12.49 -10.31 7.27
CA ALA A 89 -12.41 -10.34 5.80
C ALA A 89 -11.48 -11.46 5.30
N LYS A 90 -10.32 -11.65 5.94
CA LYS A 90 -9.38 -12.72 5.61
C LYS A 90 -9.99 -14.10 5.81
N SER A 91 -10.74 -14.29 6.90
CA SER A 91 -11.44 -15.56 7.14
C SER A 91 -12.50 -15.86 6.08
N GLN A 92 -13.21 -14.84 5.58
CA GLN A 92 -14.22 -14.99 4.53
C GLN A 92 -13.57 -15.40 3.20
N LEU A 93 -12.51 -14.70 2.78
CA LEU A 93 -11.78 -15.02 1.56
C LEU A 93 -11.18 -16.44 1.60
N CYS A 94 -10.57 -16.85 2.71
CA CYS A 94 -10.02 -18.20 2.86
C CYS A 94 -11.11 -19.30 2.91
N SER A 95 -12.35 -18.95 3.22
CA SER A 95 -13.47 -19.90 3.16
C SER A 95 -14.08 -20.03 1.76
N GLU A 96 -14.03 -18.97 0.96
CA GLU A 96 -14.56 -18.94 -0.41
C GLU A 96 -13.69 -19.73 -1.41
N GLU A 97 -12.38 -19.88 -1.13
CA GLU A 97 -11.46 -20.70 -1.94
C GLU A 97 -11.67 -22.23 -1.81
N ASN A 98 -12.52 -22.69 -0.88
CA ASN A 98 -12.80 -24.10 -0.60
C ASN A 98 -14.20 -24.58 -1.07
N THR A 99 -14.85 -23.82 -1.97
CA THR A 99 -16.16 -24.14 -2.59
C THR A 99 -16.07 -24.08 -4.09
#